data_AF-A0AAW6PDH9-F1
#
_entry.id   AF-A0AAW6PDH9-F1
#
_cell.length_a   1.000
_cell.length_b   1.000
_cell.length_c   1.000
_cell.angle_alpha   90.00
_cell.angle_beta   90.00
_cell.angle_gamma   90.00
#
_symmetry.space_group_name_H-M   'P 1'
#
loop_
_entity.id
_entity.type
_entity.pdbx_description
1 polymer ?
#
loop_
_entity_poly.entity_id
_entity_poly.type
_entity_poly.pdbx_seq_one_letter_code
_entity_poly.pdbx_strand_id
1 'polypeptide(L)'
;MGWLFSSRTRSELIRDLTRPEDQARAHVRVIAHTLRGNVLWSVSEVTAKTEGVHPGLAPGESMRYIRCDLLQRRGGEWGYKAMDESMAPYYYSCPLRYLDLAKELSPAWRDKVRAHHARRRQSATATAGAVAQ
;
A
#
# COMPACT_ATOMS: atom_id res chain seq x y z
N MET A 1 7.12 6.51 -14.09
CA MET A 1 6.53 5.32 -13.43
C MET A 1 5.69 4.53 -14.42
N GLY A 2 6.30 3.53 -15.04
CA GLY A 2 5.65 2.61 -15.96
C GLY A 2 5.04 1.40 -15.25
N TRP A 3 4.44 0.51 -16.03
CA TRP A 3 4.07 -0.83 -15.58
C TRP A 3 5.27 -1.76 -15.71
N LEU A 4 5.48 -2.61 -14.71
CA LEU A 4 6.43 -3.71 -14.77
C LEU A 4 5.67 -5.04 -14.80
N PHE A 5 5.88 -5.83 -15.84
CA PHE A 5 5.32 -7.19 -15.98
C PHE A 5 6.44 -8.19 -15.70
N SER A 6 6.22 -9.10 -14.76
CA SER A 6 7.30 -9.95 -14.24
C SER A 6 6.85 -11.34 -13.78
N SER A 7 5.56 -11.58 -13.64
CA SER A 7 5.07 -12.79 -12.98
C SER A 7 3.97 -13.47 -13.80
N ARG A 8 3.98 -14.80 -13.82
CA ARG A 8 2.99 -15.60 -14.55
C ARG A 8 1.64 -15.56 -13.87
N THR A 9 1.63 -15.55 -12.54
CA THR A 9 0.41 -15.50 -11.74
C THR A 9 0.37 -14.26 -10.84
N ARG A 10 -0.86 -13.89 -10.44
CA ARG A 10 -1.09 -12.80 -9.51
C ARG A 10 -0.49 -13.08 -8.13
N SER A 11 -0.56 -14.33 -7.69
CA SER A 11 -0.08 -14.73 -6.36
C SER A 11 1.45 -14.67 -6.29
N GLU A 12 2.15 -15.08 -7.35
CA GLU A 12 3.60 -14.90 -7.48
C GLU A 12 3.97 -13.42 -7.42
N LEU A 13 3.26 -12.57 -8.19
CA LEU A 13 3.51 -11.13 -8.16
C LEU A 13 3.34 -10.54 -6.75
N ILE A 14 2.27 -10.92 -6.04
CA ILE A 14 2.05 -10.46 -4.66
C ILE A 14 3.17 -10.95 -3.74
N ARG A 15 3.61 -12.20 -3.88
CA ARG A 15 4.72 -12.75 -3.11
C ARG A 15 6.01 -11.98 -3.36
N ASP A 16 6.31 -11.66 -4.61
CA ASP A 16 7.50 -10.89 -4.98
C ASP A 16 7.44 -9.48 -4.38
N LEU A 17 6.29 -8.80 -4.50
CA LEU A 17 6.07 -7.45 -3.97
C LEU A 17 6.08 -7.35 -2.45
N THR A 18 5.86 -8.47 -1.75
CA THR A 18 5.84 -8.54 -0.28
C THR A 18 7.06 -9.21 0.31
N ARG A 19 7.99 -9.67 -0.53
CA ARG A 19 9.24 -10.27 -0.09
C ARG A 19 10.10 -9.22 0.62
N PRO A 20 10.70 -9.53 1.78
CA PRO A 20 11.69 -8.65 2.38
C PRO A 20 12.90 -8.54 1.46
N GLU A 21 13.48 -7.35 1.40
CA GLU A 21 14.64 -7.05 0.58
C GLU A 21 15.74 -6.48 1.45
N ASP A 22 16.87 -7.19 1.50
CA ASP A 22 18.06 -6.73 2.18
C ASP A 22 19.03 -6.15 1.16
N GLN A 23 19.10 -4.82 1.09
CA GLN A 23 20.00 -4.11 0.20
C GLN A 23 21.21 -3.57 0.98
N ALA A 24 22.27 -3.19 0.26
CA ALA A 24 23.48 -2.65 0.87
C ALA A 24 23.20 -1.37 1.68
N ARG A 25 22.30 -0.51 1.19
CA ARG A 25 21.98 0.79 1.82
C ARG A 25 20.83 0.73 2.83
N ALA A 26 19.92 -0.22 2.68
CA ALA A 26 18.72 -0.31 3.51
C ALA A 26 18.17 -1.73 3.57
N HIS A 27 17.46 -2.04 4.66
CA HIS A 27 16.63 -3.23 4.77
C HIS A 27 15.16 -2.83 4.65
N VAL A 28 14.42 -3.50 3.75
CA VAL A 28 13.00 -3.23 3.50
C VAL A 28 12.18 -4.46 3.84
N ARG A 29 11.13 -4.30 4.64
CA ARG A 29 10.17 -5.37 4.92
C ARG A 29 8.74 -4.89 4.90
N VAL A 30 7.82 -5.78 4.54
CA VAL A 30 6.38 -5.51 4.60
C VAL A 30 5.84 -5.94 5.96
N ILE A 31 5.31 -4.97 6.71
CA ILE A 31 4.74 -5.17 8.06
C ILE A 31 3.31 -5.70 7.97
N ALA A 32 2.55 -5.19 7.02
CA ALA A 32 1.18 -5.61 6.76
C ALA A 32 0.85 -5.40 5.29
N HIS A 33 0.05 -6.28 4.71
CA HIS A 33 -0.48 -6.09 3.37
C HIS A 33 -1.92 -6.60 3.25
N THR A 34 -2.67 -6.04 2.31
CA THR A 34 -3.99 -6.55 1.94
C THR A 34 -4.26 -6.31 0.47
N LEU A 35 -5.05 -7.20 -0.11
CA LEU A 35 -5.57 -7.04 -1.46
C LEU A 35 -6.98 -6.43 -1.40
N ARG A 36 -7.23 -5.40 -2.22
CA ARG A 36 -8.56 -4.78 -2.41
C ARG A 36 -8.82 -4.58 -3.88
N GLY A 37 -9.66 -5.42 -4.48
CA GLY A 37 -9.83 -5.45 -5.93
C GLY A 37 -8.50 -5.81 -6.58
N ASN A 38 -7.97 -4.93 -7.43
CA ASN A 38 -6.65 -5.04 -8.07
C ASN A 38 -5.56 -4.16 -7.44
N VAL A 39 -5.80 -3.63 -6.24
CA VAL A 39 -4.81 -2.82 -5.51
C VAL A 39 -4.24 -3.63 -4.37
N LEU A 40 -2.92 -3.78 -4.34
CA LEU A 40 -2.18 -4.30 -3.20
C LEU A 40 -1.75 -3.11 -2.33
N TRP A 41 -2.35 -3.02 -1.16
CA TRP A 41 -1.95 -2.06 -0.13
C TRP A 41 -0.94 -2.73 0.79
N SER A 42 0.18 -2.07 1.06
CA SER A 42 1.16 -2.55 2.03
C SER A 42 1.75 -1.43 2.89
N VAL A 43 2.10 -1.76 4.13
CA VAL A 43 2.94 -0.92 4.98
C VAL A 43 4.36 -1.46 4.87
N SER A 44 5.25 -0.67 4.27
CA SER A 44 6.67 -1.01 4.14
C SER A 44 7.45 -0.29 5.23
N GLU A 45 8.30 -1.03 5.93
CA GLU A 45 9.29 -0.48 6.86
C GLU A 45 10.66 -0.53 6.18
N VAL A 46 11.31 0.61 6.12
CA VAL A 46 12.66 0.79 5.58
C VAL A 46 13.56 1.17 6.74
N THR A 47 14.57 0.34 6.99
CA THR A 47 15.62 0.60 7.97
C THR A 47 16.89 1.01 7.25
N ALA A 48 17.39 2.20 7.53
CA ALA A 48 18.61 2.69 6.90
C ALA A 48 19.83 1.95 7.45
N LYS A 49 20.71 1.47 6.57
CA LYS A 49 22.04 0.94 6.95
C LYS A 49 23.15 1.97 6.72
N THR A 50 22.90 2.91 5.81
CA THR A 50 23.81 3.99 5.45
C THR A 50 23.05 5.31 5.45
N GLU A 51 23.78 6.43 5.48
CA GLU A 51 23.17 7.75 5.30
C GLU A 51 22.56 7.92 3.89
N GLY A 52 21.62 8.87 3.79
CA GLY A 52 21.01 9.26 2.53
C GLY A 52 20.02 8.24 1.93
N VAL A 53 19.49 7.32 2.74
CA VAL A 53 18.38 6.42 2.34
C VAL A 53 17.06 7.18 2.24
N HIS A 54 16.79 8.07 3.19
CA HIS A 54 15.66 8.99 3.17
C HIS A 54 16.07 10.28 3.90
N PRO A 55 15.56 11.46 3.48
CA PRO A 55 15.80 12.71 4.19
C PRO A 55 15.42 12.59 5.67
N GLY A 56 16.38 12.86 6.56
CA GLY A 56 16.19 12.79 8.01
C GLY A 56 16.05 11.38 8.58
N LEU A 57 16.56 10.35 7.90
CA LEU A 57 16.64 8.99 8.40
C LEU A 57 18.12 8.59 8.60
N ALA A 58 18.56 8.48 9.84
CA ALA A 58 19.93 8.11 10.18
C ALA A 58 20.17 6.59 10.09
N PRO A 59 21.42 6.12 9.94
CA PRO A 59 21.73 4.69 10.00
C PRO A 59 21.22 4.05 11.29
N GLY A 60 20.55 2.91 11.19
CA GLY A 60 19.90 2.20 12.29
C GLY A 60 18.45 2.62 12.55
N GLU A 61 17.99 3.76 12.01
CA GLU A 61 16.61 4.19 12.14
C GLU A 61 15.71 3.56 11.07
N SER A 62 14.43 3.41 11.42
CA SER A 62 13.39 2.86 10.55
C SER A 62 12.29 3.87 10.29
N MET A 63 11.82 3.92 9.05
CA MET A 63 10.63 4.66 8.66
C MET A 63 9.60 3.72 8.03
N ARG A 64 8.32 3.97 8.30
CA ARG A 64 7.20 3.24 7.70
C ARG A 64 6.39 4.14 6.79
N TYR A 65 6.01 3.62 5.62
CA TYR A 65 5.14 4.31 4.67
C TYR A 65 4.17 3.33 4.01
N ILE A 66 3.09 3.89 3.44
CA ILE A 66 2.05 3.12 2.75
C ILE A 66 2.39 3.06 1.26
N ARG A 67 2.45 1.84 0.72
CA ARG A 67 2.51 1.60 -0.73
C ARG A 67 1.14 1.24 -1.30
N CYS A 68 0.97 1.61 -2.55
CA CYS A 68 -0.17 1.33 -3.41
C CYS A 68 0.33 0.70 -4.71
N ASP A 69 0.37 -0.63 -4.77
CA ASP A 69 0.78 -1.36 -5.97
C ASP A 69 -0.48 -1.74 -6.78
N LEU A 70 -0.69 -1.09 -7.94
CA LEU A 70 -1.78 -1.47 -8.84
C LEU A 70 -1.37 -2.71 -9.61
N LEU A 71 -2.20 -3.75 -9.60
CA LEU A 71 -1.95 -5.00 -10.32
C LEU A 71 -2.79 -5.04 -11.59
N GLN A 72 -2.20 -5.46 -12.70
CA GLN A 72 -2.91 -5.64 -13.96
C GLN A 72 -2.38 -6.87 -14.70
N ARG A 73 -3.28 -7.59 -15.37
CA ARG A 73 -2.93 -8.66 -16.28
C ARG A 73 -2.97 -8.17 -17.72
N ARG A 74 -1.89 -8.35 -18.48
CA ARG A 74 -1.79 -8.07 -19.93
C ARG A 74 -0.98 -9.16 -20.62
N GLY A 75 -1.41 -9.59 -21.81
CA GLY A 75 -0.65 -10.58 -22.59
C GLY A 75 -0.49 -11.96 -21.93
N GLY A 76 -1.28 -12.29 -20.91
CA GLY A 76 -1.12 -13.51 -20.12
C GLY A 76 -0.23 -13.37 -18.88
N GLU A 77 0.45 -12.23 -18.73
CA GLU A 77 1.34 -11.95 -17.60
C GLU A 77 0.71 -10.95 -16.64
N TRP A 78 1.10 -11.07 -15.37
CA TRP A 78 0.77 -10.09 -14.34
C TRP A 78 1.90 -9.08 -14.19
N GLY A 79 1.50 -7.83 -14.07
CA GLY A 79 2.38 -6.72 -13.78
C GLY A 79 1.80 -5.79 -12.74
N TYR A 80 2.65 -4.90 -12.26
CA TYR A 80 2.30 -3.89 -11.29
C TYR A 80 2.78 -2.51 -11.69
N LYS A 81 2.09 -1.50 -11.15
CA LYS A 81 2.57 -0.12 -11.12
C LYS A 81 2.71 0.28 -9.67
N ALA A 82 3.95 0.42 -9.23
CA ALA A 82 4.27 0.93 -7.90
C ALA A 82 3.90 2.41 -7.80
N MET A 83 3.16 2.73 -6.74
CA MET A 83 2.89 4.09 -6.28
C MET A 83 2.93 4.09 -4.76
N ASP A 84 3.06 5.26 -4.15
CA ASP A 84 3.03 5.43 -2.70
C ASP A 84 2.12 6.60 -2.30
N GLU A 85 1.94 6.79 -0.99
CA GLU A 85 1.10 7.83 -0.40
C GLU A 85 1.43 9.24 -0.91
N SER A 86 2.70 9.55 -1.21
CA SER A 86 3.14 10.89 -1.65
C SER A 86 2.55 11.29 -3.01
N MET A 87 2.14 10.31 -3.82
CA MET A 87 1.58 10.52 -5.15
C MET A 87 0.06 10.75 -5.13
N ALA A 88 -0.55 10.76 -3.94
CA ALA A 88 -1.98 10.94 -3.71
C ALA A 88 -2.86 10.12 -4.69
N PRO A 89 -2.73 8.79 -4.71
CA PRO A 89 -3.46 7.96 -5.66
C PRO A 89 -4.97 8.14 -5.49
N TYR A 90 -5.72 8.15 -6.61
CA TYR A 90 -7.21 8.21 -6.61
C TYR A 90 -7.89 6.94 -6.06
N TYR A 91 -7.18 6.14 -5.27
CA TYR A 91 -7.66 4.91 -4.63
C TYR A 91 -7.73 5.13 -3.11
N TYR A 92 -8.91 4.89 -2.54
CA TYR A 92 -9.21 5.20 -1.13
C TYR A 92 -9.61 3.96 -0.31
N SER A 93 -9.40 2.77 -0.87
CA SER A 93 -9.74 1.48 -0.24
C SER A 93 -8.69 0.99 0.78
N CYS A 94 -7.64 1.78 1.03
CA CYS A 94 -6.58 1.46 1.99
C CYS A 94 -7.17 1.24 3.39
N PRO A 95 -6.80 0.17 4.13
CA PRO A 95 -7.28 -0.04 5.50
C PRO A 95 -6.94 1.10 6.44
N LEU A 96 -7.91 1.53 7.26
CA LEU A 96 -7.69 2.61 8.25
C LEU A 96 -6.52 2.33 9.19
N ARG A 97 -6.38 1.08 9.65
CA ARG A 97 -5.26 0.65 10.52
C ARG A 97 -3.87 0.89 9.91
N TYR A 98 -3.74 1.02 8.59
CA TYR A 98 -2.43 1.30 7.96
C TYR A 98 -2.03 2.76 8.14
N LEU A 99 -3.00 3.66 8.30
CA LEU A 99 -2.74 5.08 8.57
C LEU A 99 -2.02 5.25 9.92
N ASP A 100 -2.38 4.45 10.92
CA ASP A 100 -1.76 4.50 12.25
C ASP A 100 -0.37 3.84 12.31
N LEU A 101 -0.08 2.94 11.37
CA LEU A 101 1.18 2.20 11.31
C LEU A 101 2.29 2.93 10.53
N ALA A 102 1.95 3.94 9.75
CA ALA A 102 2.86 4.60 8.82
C ALA A 102 2.95 6.10 9.07
N LYS A 103 4.13 6.66 8.83
CA LYS A 103 4.35 8.11 8.86
C LYS A 103 3.39 8.79 7.90
N GLU A 104 2.79 9.89 8.32
CA GLU A 104 1.90 10.68 7.48
C GLU A 104 2.70 11.42 6.40
N LEU A 105 2.38 11.11 5.13
CA LEU A 105 3.01 11.74 3.97
C LEU A 105 2.02 12.59 3.16
N SER A 106 0.73 12.25 3.19
CA SER A 106 -0.32 12.99 2.49
C SER A 106 -1.60 13.09 3.33
N PRO A 107 -1.71 14.11 4.21
CA PRO A 107 -2.88 14.30 5.07
C PRO A 107 -4.20 14.33 4.29
N ALA A 108 -4.22 15.09 3.17
CA ALA A 108 -5.38 15.23 2.31
C ALA A 108 -5.83 13.91 1.67
N TRP A 109 -4.89 13.00 1.35
CA TRP A 109 -5.25 11.67 0.86
C TRP A 109 -5.82 10.80 1.98
N ARG A 110 -5.24 10.85 3.18
CA ARG A 110 -5.73 10.11 4.35
C ARG A 110 -7.16 10.51 4.73
N ASP A 111 -7.50 11.79 4.61
CA ASP A 111 -8.88 12.25 4.86
C ASP A 111 -9.87 11.67 3.85
N LYS A 112 -9.48 11.56 2.57
CA LYS A 112 -10.30 10.89 1.55
C LYS A 112 -10.45 9.39 1.84
N VAL A 113 -9.41 8.72 2.34
CA VAL A 113 -9.49 7.32 2.82
C VAL A 113 -10.49 7.20 3.96
N ARG A 114 -10.40 8.06 4.98
CA ARG A 114 -11.35 8.10 6.11
C ARG A 114 -12.78 8.32 5.63
N ALA A 115 -12.99 9.30 4.76
CA ALA A 115 -14.31 9.60 4.18
C ALA A 115 -14.86 8.42 3.37
N HIS A 116 -14.02 7.73 2.58
CA HIS A 116 -14.43 6.55 1.82
C HIS A 116 -14.95 5.43 2.74
N HIS A 117 -14.24 5.12 3.83
CA HIS A 117 -14.68 4.12 4.80
C HIS A 117 -15.93 4.54 5.57
N ALA A 118 -16.02 5.82 5.96
CA ALA A 118 -17.22 6.36 6.62
C ALA A 118 -18.48 6.19 5.73
N ARG A 119 -18.39 6.56 4.44
CA ARG A 119 -19.47 6.37 3.47
C ARG A 119 -19.86 4.91 3.32
N ARG A 120 -18.89 3.99 3.21
CA ARG A 120 -19.18 2.55 3.08
C ARG A 120 -19.84 1.95 4.32
N ARG A 121 -19.45 2.41 5.52
CA ARG A 121 -20.09 1.99 6.78
C ARG A 121 -21.55 2.44 6.85
N GLN A 122 -21.83 3.67 6.42
CA GLN A 122 -23.20 4.20 6.35
C GLN A 122 -24.05 3.39 5.36
N SER A 123 -23.52 3.09 4.16
CA SER A 123 -24.22 2.26 3.17
C SER A 123 -24.51 0.84 3.68
N ALA A 124 -23.54 0.20 4.35
CA ALA A 124 -23.74 -1.14 4.90
C ALA A 124 -24.81 -1.18 6.00
N THR A 125 -24.85 -0.14 6.84
CA THR A 125 -25.86 0.00 7.91
C THR A 125 -27.25 0.22 7.32
N ALA A 126 -27.36 1.04 6.27
CA ALA A 126 -28.61 1.28 5.56
C ALA A 126 -29.16 0.01 4.88
N THR A 127 -28.29 -0.77 4.22
CA THR A 127 -28.70 -2.04 3.59
C THR A 127 -29.14 -3.07 4.63
N ALA A 128 -28.41 -3.20 5.75
CA ALA A 128 -28.78 -4.14 6.82
C ALA A 128 -30.14 -3.81 7.46
N GLY A 129 -30.50 -2.53 7.57
CA GLY A 129 -31.82 -2.10 8.04
C GLY A 129 -32.96 -2.32 7.03
N ALA A 130 -32.65 -2.52 5.75
CA ALA A 130 -33.63 -2.75 4.69
C ALA A 130 -33.93 -4.24 4.44
N VAL A 131 -32.99 -5.15 4.73
CA VAL A 131 -33.23 -6.61 4.66
C VAL A 131 -33.89 -7.20 5.92
N ALA A 132 -34.05 -6.39 6.98
CA ALA A 132 -34.70 -6.79 8.23
C ALA A 132 -36.17 -6.37 8.32
N GLN A 133 -36.79 -5.94 7.20
CA GLN A 133 -38.20 -5.51 7.10
C GLN A 133 -39.00 -6.45 6.22
#